data_AF-A0A950JCK1-F1
#
_entry.id   AF-A0A950JCK1-F1
#
_cell.length_a   1.000
_cell.length_b   1.000
_cell.length_c   1.000
_cell.angle_alpha   90.00
_cell.angle_beta   90.00
_cell.angle_gamma   90.00
#
_symmetry.space_group_name_H-M   'P 1'
#
loop_
_entity.id
_entity.type
_entity.pdbx_description
1 polymer ?
#
loop_
_entity_poly.entity_id
_entity_poly.type
_entity_poly.pdbx_seq_one_letter_code
_entity_poly.pdbx_strand_id
1 'polypeptide(L)'
;MVLFALLNRLFHGPAWLTFLVMGMAAGGLALCTFNLLFLFQANYNLLFRYGAMAAFDGGLVQLVELTAWGYLGLACYVVVEGCLEGLLARVRRARP
;
A
#
# COMPACT_ATOMS: atom_id res chain seq x y z
N MET A 1 20.88 1.83 2.38
CA MET A 1 21.36 3.13 1.84
C MET A 1 20.86 3.40 0.42
N VAL A 2 20.98 2.46 -0.54
CA VAL A 2 20.55 2.69 -1.94
C VAL A 2 19.04 2.95 -2.09
N LEU A 3 18.19 2.20 -1.38
CA LEU A 3 16.72 2.38 -1.41
C LEU A 3 16.30 3.79 -0.98
N PHE A 4 16.85 4.27 0.13
CA PHE A 4 16.59 5.62 0.64
C PHE A 4 17.09 6.71 -0.34
N ALA A 5 18.22 6.51 -0.99
CA ALA A 5 18.73 7.43 -2.00
C ALA A 5 17.83 7.48 -3.25
N LEU A 6 17.30 6.34 -3.69
CA LEU A 6 16.36 6.25 -4.82
C LEU A 6 15.01 6.91 -4.48
N LEU A 7 14.45 6.61 -3.29
CA LEU A 7 13.23 7.26 -2.79
C LEU A 7 13.41 8.77 -2.69
N ASN A 8 14.54 9.23 -2.15
CA ASN A 8 14.82 10.66 -2.04
C ASN A 8 14.88 11.33 -3.42
N ARG A 9 15.50 10.68 -4.41
CA ARG A 9 15.57 11.17 -5.79
C ARG A 9 14.20 11.17 -6.47
N LEU A 10 13.36 10.18 -6.16
CA LEU A 10 11.99 10.07 -6.66
C LEU A 10 11.10 11.20 -6.08
N PHE A 11 11.19 11.46 -4.77
CA PHE A 11 10.42 12.50 -4.08
C PHE A 11 10.90 13.93 -4.40
N HIS A 12 12.20 14.09 -4.68
CA HIS A 12 12.81 15.39 -5.02
C HIS A 12 12.93 15.65 -6.53
N GLY A 13 12.39 14.77 -7.38
CA GLY A 13 12.32 14.95 -8.83
C GLY A 13 11.41 16.09 -9.30
N PRO A 14 11.19 16.25 -10.62
CA PRO A 14 10.29 17.26 -11.15
C PRO A 14 8.84 17.02 -10.69
N ALA A 15 8.11 18.09 -10.36
CA ALA A 15 6.81 18.04 -9.68
C ALA A 15 5.76 17.17 -10.40
N TRP A 16 5.80 17.15 -11.73
CA TRP A 16 4.92 16.32 -12.54
C TRP A 16 5.18 14.81 -12.35
N LEU A 17 6.46 14.41 -12.32
CA LEU A 17 6.83 13.01 -12.12
C LEU A 17 6.47 12.54 -10.71
N THR A 18 6.69 13.37 -9.68
CA THR A 18 6.29 13.04 -8.31
C THR A 18 4.78 12.84 -8.19
N PHE A 19 3.98 13.63 -8.93
CA PHE A 19 2.53 13.51 -8.94
C PHE A 19 2.06 12.23 -9.65
N LEU A 20 2.66 11.88 -10.78
CA LEU A 20 2.37 10.63 -11.49
C LEU A 20 2.72 9.39 -10.63
N VAL A 21 3.90 9.39 -10.00
CA VAL A 21 4.33 8.30 -9.12
C VAL A 21 3.40 8.17 -7.93
N MET A 22 2.99 9.29 -7.32
CA MET A 22 2.01 9.31 -6.24
C MET A 22 0.67 8.71 -6.69
N GLY A 23 0.18 9.08 -7.88
CA GLY A 23 -1.06 8.53 -8.45
C GLY A 23 -0.99 7.03 -8.70
N MET A 24 0.12 6.53 -9.26
CA MET A 24 0.34 5.09 -9.45
C MET A 24 0.42 4.33 -8.12
N ALA A 25 1.12 4.89 -7.13
CA ALA A 25 1.22 4.29 -5.80
C ALA A 25 -0.14 4.30 -5.08
N ALA A 26 -0.92 5.37 -5.21
CA ALA A 26 -2.28 5.45 -4.68
C ALA A 26 -3.23 4.45 -5.36
N GLY A 27 -3.09 4.26 -6.68
CA GLY A 27 -3.80 3.20 -7.41
C GLY A 27 -3.42 1.80 -6.92
N GLY A 28 -2.13 1.55 -6.72
CA GLY A 28 -1.64 0.31 -6.12
C GLY A 28 -2.19 0.07 -4.71
N LEU A 29 -2.22 1.11 -3.87
CA LEU A 29 -2.81 1.06 -2.54
C LEU A 29 -4.31 0.73 -2.59
N ALA A 30 -5.05 1.31 -3.54
CA ALA A 30 -6.48 1.04 -3.73
C ALA A 30 -6.71 -0.43 -4.13
N LEU A 31 -5.89 -0.96 -5.05
CA LEU A 31 -5.95 -2.38 -5.43
C LEU A 31 -5.61 -3.31 -4.25
N CYS A 32 -4.59 -2.97 -3.46
CA CYS A 32 -4.24 -3.74 -2.26
C CYS A 32 -5.37 -3.74 -1.24
N THR A 33 -5.96 -2.57 -0.98
CA THR A 33 -7.11 -2.42 -0.07
C THR A 33 -8.31 -3.23 -0.54
N PHE A 34 -8.61 -3.21 -1.84
CA PHE A 34 -9.69 -4.01 -2.41
C PHE A 34 -9.44 -5.52 -2.23
N ASN A 35 -8.21 -5.97 -2.48
CA ASN A 35 -7.83 -7.37 -2.34
C ASN A 35 -7.86 -7.82 -0.86
N LEU A 36 -7.39 -6.98 0.05
CA LEU A 36 -7.49 -7.19 1.51
C LEU A 36 -8.94 -7.39 1.95
N LEU A 37 -9.85 -6.53 1.50
CA LEU A 37 -11.28 -6.66 1.83
C LEU A 37 -11.87 -7.95 1.28
N PHE A 38 -11.54 -8.30 0.02
CA PHE A 38 -12.03 -9.52 -0.61
C PHE A 38 -11.54 -10.78 0.12
N LEU A 39 -10.23 -10.87 0.41
CA LEU A 39 -9.67 -11.99 1.18
C LEU A 39 -10.23 -12.04 2.60
N PHE A 40 -10.39 -10.91 3.27
CA PHE A 40 -10.94 -10.86 4.62
C PHE A 40 -12.38 -11.39 4.64
N GLN A 41 -13.21 -10.96 3.68
CA GLN A 41 -14.59 -11.43 3.57
C GLN A 41 -14.67 -12.93 3.23
N ALA A 42 -13.78 -13.42 2.37
CA ALA A 42 -13.66 -14.84 2.06
C ALA A 42 -13.28 -15.66 3.31
N ASN A 43 -12.25 -15.23 4.04
CA ASN A 43 -11.82 -15.86 5.29
C ASN A 43 -12.95 -15.87 6.34
N TYR A 44 -13.64 -14.74 6.51
CA TYR A 44 -14.74 -14.63 7.47
C TYR A 44 -15.88 -15.62 7.15
N ASN A 45 -16.27 -15.73 5.88
CA ASN A 45 -17.29 -16.68 5.43
C ASN A 45 -16.87 -18.13 5.65
N LEU A 46 -15.60 -18.45 5.37
CA LEU A 46 -15.03 -19.78 5.54
C LEU A 46 -15.01 -20.20 7.02
N LEU A 47 -14.57 -19.30 7.91
CA LEU A 47 -14.56 -19.51 9.35
C LEU A 47 -15.98 -19.68 9.92
N PHE A 48 -16.95 -18.91 9.41
CA PHE A 48 -18.34 -18.96 9.85
C PHE A 48 -19.06 -20.24 9.39
N ARG A 49 -18.75 -20.74 8.19
CA ARG A 49 -19.39 -21.95 7.63
C ARG A 49 -18.79 -23.26 8.12
N TYR A 50 -17.47 -23.32 8.31
CA TYR A 50 -16.75 -24.58 8.54
C TYR A 50 -16.03 -24.64 9.90
N GLY A 51 -16.07 -23.56 10.69
CA GLY A 51 -15.45 -23.51 12.02
C GLY A 51 -13.92 -23.59 11.97
N ALA A 52 -13.30 -23.85 13.13
CA ALA A 52 -11.84 -23.84 13.30
C ALA A 52 -11.10 -24.90 12.45
N MET A 53 -11.79 -25.93 11.97
CA MET A 53 -11.19 -27.01 11.19
C MET A 53 -10.74 -26.55 9.80
N ALA A 54 -11.46 -25.61 9.18
CA ALA A 54 -11.09 -25.07 7.86
C ALA A 54 -9.97 -24.01 7.90
N ALA A 55 -9.66 -23.48 9.08
CA ALA A 55 -8.51 -22.59 9.25
C ALA A 55 -7.19 -23.31 9.00
N PHE A 56 -7.12 -24.62 9.30
CA PHE A 56 -5.92 -25.43 9.14
C PHE A 56 -5.72 -25.99 7.73
N ASP A 57 -6.80 -26.25 6.98
CA ASP A 57 -6.71 -26.80 5.61
C ASP A 57 -6.45 -25.73 4.54
N GLY A 58 -6.71 -24.45 4.81
CA GLY A 58 -6.49 -23.37 3.83
C GLY A 58 -6.51 -21.94 4.37
N GLY A 59 -7.13 -21.70 5.52
CA GLY A 59 -7.18 -20.37 6.14
C GLY A 59 -5.81 -19.79 6.50
N LEU A 60 -4.84 -20.64 6.89
CA LEU A 60 -3.47 -20.22 7.18
C LEU A 60 -2.76 -19.59 5.97
N VAL A 61 -2.90 -20.19 4.78
CA VAL A 61 -2.33 -19.62 3.53
C VAL A 61 -3.00 -18.29 3.20
N GLN A 62 -4.32 -18.23 3.37
CA GLN A 62 -5.10 -17.02 3.14
C GLN A 62 -4.76 -15.88 4.11
N LEU A 63 -4.41 -16.20 5.36
CA LEU A 63 -3.89 -15.23 6.34
C LEU A 63 -2.49 -14.73 5.96
N VAL A 64 -1.62 -15.60 5.45
CA VAL A 64 -0.29 -15.20 4.96
C VAL A 64 -0.44 -14.29 3.73
N GLU A 65 -1.34 -14.59 2.80
CA GLU A 65 -1.64 -13.71 1.68
C GLU A 65 -2.20 -12.36 2.14
N LEU A 66 -3.13 -12.36 3.10
CA LEU A 66 -3.71 -11.14 3.66
C LEU A 66 -2.63 -10.24 4.28
N THR A 67 -1.72 -10.83 5.07
CA THR A 67 -0.61 -10.08 5.67
C THR A 67 0.37 -9.57 4.61
N ALA A 68 0.69 -10.36 3.59
CA ALA A 68 1.53 -9.94 2.47
C ALA A 68 0.92 -8.74 1.71
N TRP A 69 -0.37 -8.78 1.36
CA TRP A 69 -1.08 -7.66 0.74
C TRP A 69 -1.15 -6.43 1.66
N GLY A 70 -1.27 -6.64 2.97
CA GLY A 70 -1.20 -5.58 3.99
C GLY A 70 0.13 -4.84 3.97
N TYR A 71 1.25 -5.58 3.98
CA TYR A 71 2.59 -5.00 3.90
C TYR A 71 2.86 -4.32 2.55
N LEU A 72 2.35 -4.88 1.45
CA LEU A 72 2.45 -4.26 0.13
C LEU A 72 1.67 -2.94 0.09
N GLY A 73 0.46 -2.92 0.64
CA GLY A 73 -0.33 -1.70 0.83
C GLY A 73 0.42 -0.65 1.66
N LEU A 74 1.01 -1.05 2.80
CA LEU A 74 1.84 -0.16 3.61
C LEU A 74 3.02 0.43 2.83
N ALA A 75 3.70 -0.37 2.01
CA ALA A 75 4.79 0.12 1.16
C ALA A 75 4.29 1.16 0.15
N CYS A 76 3.15 0.91 -0.50
CA CYS A 76 2.51 1.89 -1.39
C CYS A 76 2.12 3.17 -0.64
N TYR A 77 1.57 3.04 0.57
CA TYR A 77 1.18 4.18 1.41
C TYR A 77 2.36 5.09 1.76
N VAL A 78 3.49 4.51 2.17
CA VAL A 78 4.72 5.27 2.46
C VAL A 78 5.21 6.05 1.23
N VAL A 79 5.09 5.47 0.03
CA VAL A 79 5.46 6.15 -1.22
C VAL A 79 4.52 7.34 -1.49
N VAL A 80 3.21 7.17 -1.27
CA VAL A 80 2.23 8.26 -1.44
C VAL A 80 2.53 9.41 -0.48
N GLU A 81 2.68 9.12 0.81
CA GLU A 81 2.97 10.13 1.84
C GLU A 81 4.30 10.84 1.56
N GLY A 82 5.36 10.09 1.20
CA GLY A 82 6.65 10.69 0.86
C GLY A 82 6.60 11.61 -0.36
N CYS A 83 5.85 11.23 -1.41
CA CYS A 83 5.60 12.09 -2.55
C CYS A 83 4.80 13.35 -2.16
N LEU A 84 3.77 13.20 -1.33
CA LEU A 84 2.91 14.28 -0.86
C LEU A 84 3.71 15.32 -0.06
N GLU A 85 4.51 14.88 0.92
CA GLU A 85 5.36 15.75 1.71
C GLU A 85 6.34 16.54 0.83
N GLY A 86 6.97 15.86 -0.14
CA GLY A 86 7.86 16.52 -1.09
C GLY A 86 7.14 17.58 -1.93
N LEU A 87 5.90 17.34 -2.34
CA LEU A 87 5.10 18.29 -3.12
C LEU A 87 4.67 19.49 -2.25
N LEU A 88 4.19 19.22 -1.04
CA LEU A 88 3.77 20.25 -0.08
C LEU A 88 4.94 21.13 0.36
N ALA A 89 6.13 20.58 0.57
CA ALA A 89 7.33 21.35 0.89
C ALA A 89 7.67 22.39 -0.21
N ARG A 90 7.46 22.03 -1.49
CA ARG A 90 7.65 22.97 -2.61
C ARG A 90 6.59 24.06 -2.64
N VAL A 91 5.32 23.69 -2.45
CA VAL A 91 4.21 24.67 -2.37
C VAL A 91 4.43 25.65 -1.22
N ARG A 92 4.90 25.17 -0.06
CA ARG A 92 5.24 26.02 1.08
C ARG A 92 6.40 26.97 0.77
N ARG A 93 7.42 26.53 0.04
CA ARG A 93 8.55 27.39 -0.37
C ARG A 93 8.16 28.42 -1.44
N ALA A 94 7.14 28.13 -2.25
CA ALA A 94 6.62 29.03 -3.27
C ALA A 94 5.61 30.06 -2.74
N ARG A 95 5.17 29.95 -1.47
CA ARG A 95 4.38 31.00 -0.82
C ARG A 95 5.29 32.19 -0.47
N PRO A 96 4.87 33.44 -0.79
CA PRO A 96 5.60 34.66 -0.44
C PRO A 96 5.62 34.91 1.07
#